data_AF-A0A929C321-F1
#
_entry.id   AF-A0A929C321-F1
#
_cell.length_a   1.000
_cell.length_b   1.000
_cell.length_c   1.000
_cell.angle_alpha   90.00
_cell.angle_beta   90.00
_cell.angle_gamma   90.00
#
_symmetry.space_group_name_H-M   'P 1'
#
loop_
_entity.id
_entity.type
_entity.pdbx_description
1 polymer ?
#
loop_
_entity_poly.entity_id
_entity_poly.type
_entity_poly.pdbx_seq_one_letter_code
_entity_poly.pdbx_strand_id
1 'polypeptide(L)'
;VQVMLDELPFGCFVEIEGPSIESIRQMSDQLGLPWERRVQASYLELFDRIRRPLEIDFEEITFENFKGLAPVDPKLLGALQVD
;
A
#
# COMPACT_ATOMS: atom_id res chain seq x y z
N VAL A 1 15.56 -12.12 4.33
CA VAL A 1 14.43 -11.18 4.36
C VAL A 1 14.86 -9.97 3.56
N GLN A 2 14.00 -9.50 2.67
CA GLN A 2 14.18 -8.31 1.87
C GLN A 2 13.13 -7.29 2.29
N VAL A 3 13.52 -6.02 2.31
CA VAL A 3 12.65 -4.89 2.62
C VAL A 3 12.73 -3.95 1.45
N MET A 4 11.58 -3.64 0.86
CA MET A 4 11.44 -2.79 -0.31
C MET A 4 10.57 -1.58 0.06
N LEU A 5 10.87 -0.45 -0.56
CA LEU A 5 10.09 0.77 -0.45
C LEU A 5 9.53 1.06 -1.83
N ASP A 6 8.21 0.98 -1.96
CA ASP A 6 7.51 1.21 -3.21
C ASP A 6 6.78 2.55 -3.14
N GLU A 7 6.98 3.36 -4.16
CA GLU A 7 6.19 4.57 -4.36
C GLU A 7 5.19 4.31 -5.48
N LEU A 8 3.91 4.41 -5.15
CA LEU A 8 2.81 4.38 -6.09
C LEU A 8 2.13 5.75 -6.15
N PRO A 9 1.41 6.07 -7.23
CA PRO A 9 0.71 7.35 -7.36
C PRO A 9 -0.32 7.65 -6.25
N PHE A 10 -0.75 6.63 -5.51
CA PHE A 10 -1.70 6.75 -4.40
C PHE A 10 -1.09 6.50 -3.01
N GLY A 11 0.23 6.37 -2.88
CA GLY A 11 0.89 6.25 -1.58
C GLY A 11 2.24 5.54 -1.61
N CYS A 12 2.93 5.57 -0.47
CA CYS A 12 4.17 4.83 -0.25
C CYS A 12 3.90 3.56 0.57
N PHE A 13 4.56 2.48 0.20
CA PHE A 13 4.40 1.17 0.81
C PHE A 13 5.75 0.59 1.21
N VAL A 14 5.73 -0.24 2.24
CA VAL A 14 6.86 -1.08 2.63
C VAL A 14 6.46 -2.53 2.37
N GLU A 15 7.21 -3.23 1.53
CA GLU A 15 7.07 -4.67 1.35
C GLU A 15 8.16 -5.40 2.12
N ILE A 16 7.79 -6.50 2.78
CA ILE A 16 8.72 -7.38 3.48
C ILE A 16 8.55 -8.78 2.91
N GLU A 17 9.58 -9.27 2.25
CA GLU A 17 9.61 -10.61 1.69
C GLU A 17 10.59 -11.51 2.43
N GLY A 18 10.20 -12.77 2.64
CA GLY A 18 11.01 -13.71 3.39
C GLY A 18 10.62 -15.16 3.14
N PRO A 19 11.50 -16.10 3.51
CA PRO A 19 11.27 -17.53 3.29
C PRO A 19 10.11 -18.11 4.14
N SER A 20 9.64 -17.38 5.16
CA SER A 20 8.51 -17.79 6.00
C SER A 20 7.78 -16.60 6.64
N ILE A 21 6.54 -16.79 7.07
CA ILE A 21 5.73 -15.78 7.77
C ILE A 21 6.44 -15.31 9.06
N GLU A 22 7.08 -16.22 9.79
CA GLU A 22 7.82 -15.91 11.01
C GLU A 22 8.96 -14.95 10.72
N SER A 23 9.70 -15.15 9.63
CA SER A 23 10.80 -14.26 9.24
C SER A 23 10.32 -12.86 8.84
N ILE A 24 9.16 -12.77 8.18
CA ILE A 24 8.54 -11.51 7.77
C ILE A 24 8.04 -10.76 9.02
N ARG A 25 7.35 -11.46 9.92
CA ARG A 25 6.85 -10.86 11.18
C ARG A 25 7.98 -10.36 12.06
N GLN A 26 9.04 -11.14 12.22
CA GLN A 26 10.22 -10.73 12.98
C GLN A 26 10.86 -9.45 12.40
N MET A 27 10.86 -9.29 11.07
CA MET A 27 11.35 -8.06 10.44
C MET A 27 10.38 -6.89 10.61
N SER A 28 9.07 -7.13 10.46
CA SER A 28 8.01 -6.15 10.76
C SER A 28 8.19 -5.57 12.16
N ASP A 29 8.40 -6.43 13.16
CA ASP A 29 8.61 -6.04 14.56
C ASP A 29 9.91 -5.22 14.73
N GLN A 30 11.00 -5.58 14.04
CA GLN A 30 12.26 -4.81 14.07
C GLN A 30 12.14 -3.43 13.44
N LEU A 31 11.31 -3.29 12.41
CA LEU A 31 11.04 -2.02 11.73
C LEU A 31 9.99 -1.16 12.45
N GLY A 32 9.40 -1.65 13.55
CA GLY A 32 8.33 -0.97 14.26
C GLY A 32 7.00 -0.92 13.48
N LEU A 33 6.84 -1.79 12.48
CA LEU A 33 5.63 -1.90 11.68
C LEU A 33 4.64 -2.86 12.35
N PRO A 34 3.45 -2.40 12.79
CA PRO A 34 2.50 -3.26 13.51
C PRO A 34 1.95 -4.36 12.60
N TRP A 35 2.19 -5.62 12.95
CA TRP A 35 1.78 -6.79 12.16
C TRP A 35 0.26 -6.85 11.90
N GLU A 36 -0.53 -6.34 12.85
CA GLU A 36 -1.99 -6.29 12.78
C GLU A 36 -2.50 -5.26 11.78
N ARG A 37 -1.66 -4.27 11.40
CA ARG A 37 -1.99 -3.23 10.41
C ARG A 37 -1.49 -3.55 9.00
N ARG A 38 -0.90 -4.74 8.79
CA ARG A 38 -0.38 -5.14 7.47
C ARG A 38 -1.49 -5.11 6.41
N VAL A 39 -1.12 -4.69 5.22
CA VAL A 39 -2.01 -4.74 4.05
C VAL A 39 -1.89 -6.13 3.43
N GLN A 40 -3.01 -6.82 3.27
CA GLN A 40 -3.08 -8.15 2.63
C GLN A 40 -3.51 -8.09 1.16
N ALA A 41 -3.93 -6.91 0.71
CA ALA A 41 -4.36 -6.67 -0.66
C ALA A 41 -3.15 -6.32 -1.53
N SER A 42 -3.16 -6.83 -2.76
CA SER A 42 -2.25 -6.40 -3.82
C SER A 42 -2.49 -4.94 -4.21
N TYR A 43 -1.53 -4.32 -4.88
CA TYR A 43 -1.68 -2.94 -5.38
C TYR A 43 -2.85 -2.76 -6.36
N LEU A 44 -3.19 -3.78 -7.14
CA LEU A 44 -4.36 -3.75 -8.03
C LEU A 44 -5.67 -3.76 -7.24
N GLU A 45 -5.76 -4.57 -6.18
CA GLU A 45 -6.92 -4.59 -5.30
C GLU A 45 -7.06 -3.29 -4.51
N LEU A 46 -5.95 -2.67 -4.09
CA LEU A 46 -5.95 -1.35 -3.47
C LEU A 46 -6.46 -0.27 -4.44
N PHE A 47 -6.02 -0.30 -5.69
CA PHE A 47 -6.48 0.63 -6.72
C PHE A 47 -7.98 0.48 -7.00
N ASP A 48 -8.50 -0.76 -7.08
CA ASP A 48 -9.93 -1.00 -7.30
C ASP A 48 -10.80 -0.40 -6.17
N ARG A 49 -10.33 -0.45 -4.92
CA ARG A 49 -11.04 0.13 -3.77
C ARG A 49 -11.23 1.64 -3.88
N ILE A 50 -10.26 2.35 -4.46
CA ILE A 50 -10.31 3.81 -4.57
C ILE A 50 -10.94 4.29 -5.88
N ARG A 51 -11.08 3.41 -6.88
CA ARG A 51 -11.54 3.78 -8.22
C ARG A 51 -12.94 4.39 -8.22
N ARG A 52 -13.90 3.74 -7.55
CA ARG A 52 -15.29 4.25 -7.47
C ARG A 52 -15.45 5.47 -6.57
N PRO A 53 -14.94 5.49 -5.31
CA PRO A 53 -15.11 6.63 -4.43
C PRO A 53 -14.47 7.92 -4.94
N LEU A 54 -13.41 7.80 -5.76
CA LEU A 54 -12.69 8.94 -6.33
C LEU A 54 -13.08 9.25 -7.79
N GLU A 55 -14.11 8.57 -8.32
CA GLU A 55 -14.59 8.74 -9.70
C GLU A 55 -13.48 8.63 -10.76
N ILE A 56 -12.51 7.73 -10.52
CA ILE A 56 -11.39 7.48 -11.43
C ILE A 56 -11.89 6.74 -12.67
N ASP A 57 -11.64 7.31 -13.85
CA ASP A 57 -12.05 6.79 -15.15
C ASP A 57 -10.95 6.02 -15.89
N PHE A 58 -9.69 6.17 -15.49
CA PHE A 58 -8.56 5.42 -16.05
C PHE A 58 -8.37 4.03 -15.43
N GLU A 59 -7.63 3.18 -16.14
CA GLU A 59 -7.34 1.78 -15.74
C GLU A 59 -5.88 1.58 -15.33
N GLU A 60 -4.97 2.43 -15.80
CA GLU A 60 -3.53 2.29 -15.59
C GLU A 60 -3.07 3.05 -14.35
N ILE A 61 -2.31 2.38 -13.47
CA ILE A 61 -1.71 2.97 -12.28
C ILE A 61 -0.41 3.68 -12.68
N THR A 62 -0.52 4.92 -13.16
CA THR A 62 0.64 5.74 -13.55
C THR A 62 0.62 7.08 -12.84
N PHE A 63 1.79 7.66 -12.57
CA PHE A 63 1.88 8.98 -11.95
C PHE A 63 1.21 10.07 -12.78
N GLU A 64 1.25 9.97 -14.12
CA GLU A 64 0.60 10.96 -14.98
C GLU A 64 -0.92 10.90 -14.88
N ASN A 65 -1.53 9.71 -14.78
CA ASN A 65 -2.98 9.57 -14.61
C ASN A 65 -3.49 10.15 -13.28
N PHE A 66 -2.67 10.10 -12.23
CA PHE A 66 -3.01 10.64 -10.91
C PHE A 66 -2.69 12.13 -10.75
N LYS A 67 -2.12 12.77 -11.77
CA LYS A 67 -1.69 14.16 -11.70
C LYS A 67 -2.89 15.09 -11.52
N GLY A 68 -2.85 15.89 -10.47
CA GLY A 68 -3.93 16.82 -10.13
C GLY A 68 -5.04 16.22 -9.26
N LEU A 69 -4.99 14.92 -8.96
CA LEU A 69 -5.83 14.33 -7.92
C LEU A 69 -5.32 14.74 -6.53
N ALA A 70 -6.25 14.84 -5.58
CA ALA A 70 -5.89 15.01 -4.18
C ALA A 70 -5.19 13.75 -3.65
N PRO A 71 -4.32 13.88 -2.62
CA PRO A 71 -3.76 12.71 -1.94
C PRO A 71 -4.85 11.76 -1.47
N VAL A 72 -4.63 10.46 -1.68
CA VAL A 72 -5.60 9.42 -1.34
C VAL A 72 -5.63 9.21 0.18
N ASP A 73 -6.82 9.25 0.78
CA ASP A 73 -7.00 8.90 2.19
C ASP A 73 -6.72 7.39 2.38
N PRO A 74 -5.78 6.99 3.25
CA PRO A 74 -5.50 5.58 3.55
C PRO A 74 -6.73 4.75 3.94
N LYS A 75 -7.77 5.37 4.50
CA LYS A 75 -9.03 4.69 4.83
C LYS A 75 -9.76 4.18 3.60
N LEU A 76 -9.67 4.87 2.47
CA LEU A 76 -10.27 4.41 1.20
C LEU A 76 -9.55 3.18 0.65
N LEU A 77 -8.25 3.04 0.95
CA LEU A 77 -7.47 1.83 0.65
C LEU A 77 -7.83 0.66 1.59
N GLY A 78 -8.60 0.90 2.65
CA GLY A 78 -8.85 -0.08 3.71
C GLY A 78 -7.61 -0.36 4.56
N ALA A 79 -6.69 0.60 4.62
CA ALA A 79 -5.45 0.52 5.38
C ALA A 79 -5.42 1.56 6.50
N LEU A 80 -4.55 1.34 7.49
CA LEU A 80 -4.25 2.33 8.52
C LEU A 80 -2.83 2.82 8.30
N GLN A 81 -2.67 4.14 8.27
CA GLN A 81 -1.35 4.75 8.21
C GLN A 81 -0.55 4.38 9.47
N VAL A 82 0.73 4.11 9.28
CA VAL A 82 1.72 4.00 10.35
C VAL A 82 2.41 5.36 10.50
N ASP A 83 2.67 5.75 11.74
CA ASP A 83 3.29 7.04 12.09
C ASP A 83 4.80 7.03 11.82
#